data_AF-A0A6G6WBF2-F1
#
_entry.id   AF-A0A6G6WBF2-F1
#
_cell.length_a   1.000
_cell.length_b   1.000
_cell.length_c   1.000
_cell.angle_alpha   90.00
_cell.angle_beta   90.00
_cell.angle_gamma   90.00
#
_symmetry.space_group_name_H-M   'P 1'
#
loop_
_entity.id
_entity.type
_entity.pdbx_description
1 polymer ?
#
loop_
_entity_poly.entity_id
_entity_poly.type
_entity_poly.pdbx_seq_one_letter_code
_entity_poly.pdbx_strand_id
1 'polypeptide(L)'
;MSTCATCGHQLGVGRFCTHCGAGVDDAADWRTDTAERRLPRPAVTTPDPRTPPSAVAPPPPPRYPLYADEVEAYSAQGPLTVPAAPLPEPAEAAPGPAPDAPLLGYESYEYHEERRSPVLWILIAALVLAVVAGGWWFLVREDGASGGDSARDPSGSSASAEAQGTDVAGRADAEAPVTAPPNQDVDGHQVSYDASNMLDGVPATAWRMPGDGTGTVLTFTLPEPTRLTQVGLVNGYAKTSTDDKGRTYDWYRGNRRVLAVVWSFDDGTRVRQQLTEGRDVQRLDLDQPVRAKTVKLKLVKVSAPGQGDTGRDFTAISEVSLVAVS
;
A
#
# COMPACT_ATOMS: atom_id res chain seq x y z
N MET A 1 -17.83 34.06 -19.10
CA MET A 1 -19.05 34.15 -18.27
C MET A 1 -18.61 34.16 -16.81
N SER A 2 -19.05 35.10 -15.97
CA SER A 2 -18.62 35.20 -14.56
C SER A 2 -19.50 34.41 -13.59
N THR A 3 -20.60 33.82 -14.07
CA THR A 3 -21.57 33.05 -13.28
C THR A 3 -21.89 31.70 -13.93
N CYS A 4 -22.21 30.70 -13.11
CA CYS A 4 -22.56 29.35 -13.53
C CYS A 4 -23.92 29.34 -14.27
N ALA A 5 -23.98 28.76 -15.47
CA ALA A 5 -25.22 28.67 -16.24
C ALA A 5 -26.28 27.77 -15.59
N THR A 6 -25.87 26.84 -14.72
CA THR A 6 -26.79 25.90 -14.04
C THR A 6 -27.40 26.48 -12.76
N CYS A 7 -26.63 27.21 -11.95
CA CYS A 7 -27.08 27.65 -10.62
C CYS A 7 -26.94 29.17 -10.36
N GLY A 8 -26.34 29.93 -11.27
CA GLY A 8 -26.15 31.38 -11.12
C GLY A 8 -25.03 31.82 -10.18
N HIS A 9 -24.34 30.90 -9.50
CA HIS A 9 -23.25 31.23 -8.59
C HIS A 9 -22.02 31.79 -9.33
N GLN A 10 -21.28 32.70 -8.70
CA GLN A 10 -20.07 33.27 -9.29
C GLN A 10 -18.99 32.19 -9.44
N LEU A 11 -18.37 32.13 -10.61
CA LEU A 11 -17.36 31.11 -10.90
C LEU A 11 -15.98 31.54 -10.39
N GLY A 12 -15.29 30.64 -9.69
CA GLY A 12 -13.89 30.79 -9.31
C GLY A 12 -12.92 30.29 -10.39
N VAL A 13 -11.63 30.21 -10.06
CA VAL A 13 -10.60 29.63 -10.93
C VAL A 13 -10.69 28.09 -10.91
N GLY A 14 -11.60 27.52 -11.68
CA GLY A 14 -11.77 26.06 -11.75
C GLY A 14 -12.67 25.63 -12.91
N ARG A 15 -12.52 24.36 -13.35
CA ARG A 15 -13.35 23.76 -14.41
C ARG A 15 -14.76 23.37 -13.95
N PHE A 16 -15.03 23.47 -12.65
CA PHE A 16 -16.31 23.13 -12.04
C PHE A 16 -16.80 24.26 -11.14
N CYS A 17 -18.12 24.46 -11.09
CA CYS A 17 -18.73 25.35 -10.13
C CYS A 17 -18.55 24.78 -8.71
N THR A 18 -17.88 25.52 -7.83
CA THR A 18 -17.64 25.11 -6.43
C THR A 18 -18.93 24.97 -5.60
N HIS A 19 -20.05 25.52 -6.08
CA HIS A 19 -21.33 25.45 -5.38
C HIS A 19 -22.17 24.23 -5.77
N CYS A 20 -22.28 23.90 -7.06
CA CYS A 20 -23.15 22.82 -7.54
C CYS A 20 -22.43 21.67 -8.27
N GLY A 21 -21.13 21.80 -8.53
CA GLY A 21 -20.32 20.78 -9.21
C GLY A 21 -20.51 20.71 -10.74
N ALA A 22 -21.32 21.56 -11.35
CA ALA A 22 -21.50 21.58 -12.81
C ALA A 22 -20.22 22.03 -13.53
N GLY A 23 -19.92 21.41 -14.68
CA GLY A 23 -18.80 21.80 -15.54
C GLY A 23 -19.01 23.19 -16.12
N VAL A 24 -17.95 24.00 -16.18
CA VAL A 24 -18.01 25.38 -16.69
C VAL A 24 -18.05 25.42 -18.23
N ASP A 25 -17.66 24.32 -18.89
CA ASP A 25 -17.45 24.24 -20.34
C ASP A 25 -18.67 23.71 -21.14
N ASP A 26 -19.81 23.41 -20.50
CA ASP A 26 -21.00 22.85 -21.19
C ASP A 26 -21.79 23.88 -22.03
N ALA A 27 -21.29 25.11 -22.16
CA ALA A 27 -21.96 26.21 -22.84
C ALA A 27 -21.21 26.68 -24.09
N ALA A 28 -21.00 25.79 -25.06
CA ALA A 28 -21.06 26.06 -26.52
C ALA A 28 -20.38 24.96 -27.34
N ASP A 29 -21.03 23.81 -27.51
CA ASP A 29 -20.73 22.92 -28.63
C ASP A 29 -21.81 23.13 -29.72
N TRP A 30 -21.45 23.89 -30.76
CA TRP A 30 -22.34 24.23 -31.88
C TRP A 30 -22.01 23.43 -33.15
N ARG A 31 -21.16 22.40 -33.09
CA ARG A 31 -20.87 21.53 -34.25
C ARG A 31 -20.43 20.13 -33.82
N THR A 32 -21.33 19.16 -33.92
CA THR A 32 -21.23 18.07 -34.92
C THR A 32 -22.52 17.26 -34.98
N ASP A 33 -22.93 17.02 -36.22
CA ASP A 33 -24.11 16.29 -36.65
C ASP A 33 -23.73 14.81 -36.78
N THR A 34 -24.00 14.00 -35.76
CA THR A 34 -23.94 12.53 -35.85
C THR A 34 -24.80 11.86 -34.76
N ALA A 35 -26.00 11.42 -35.18
CA ALA A 35 -26.85 10.29 -34.76
C ALA A 35 -26.94 9.73 -33.30
N GLU A 36 -26.26 10.24 -32.28
CA GLU A 36 -26.44 9.78 -30.88
C GLU A 36 -27.15 10.82 -30.03
N ARG A 37 -28.43 11.04 -30.33
CA ARG A 37 -29.32 11.83 -29.46
C ARG A 37 -29.59 11.02 -28.18
N ARG A 38 -28.85 11.32 -27.10
CA ARG A 38 -29.28 10.95 -25.73
C ARG A 38 -30.67 11.53 -25.50
N LEU A 39 -31.62 10.67 -25.11
CA LEU A 39 -32.95 11.09 -24.69
C LEU A 39 -32.82 12.06 -23.50
N PRO A 40 -33.57 13.18 -23.49
CA PRO A 40 -33.58 14.08 -22.35
C PRO A 40 -34.06 13.33 -21.10
N ARG A 41 -33.28 13.47 -20.02
CA ARG A 41 -33.69 13.03 -18.68
C ARG A 41 -35.02 13.72 -18.34
N PRO A 42 -36.05 13.01 -17.89
CA PRO A 42 -37.31 13.64 -17.53
C PRO A 42 -37.08 14.71 -16.46
N ALA A 43 -37.67 15.89 -16.67
CA ALA A 43 -37.65 16.97 -15.70
C ALA A 43 -38.19 16.46 -14.37
N VAL A 44 -37.46 16.73 -13.28
CA VAL A 44 -37.97 16.54 -11.93
C VAL A 44 -39.06 17.59 -11.72
N THR A 45 -40.31 17.20 -11.92
CA THR A 45 -41.47 18.00 -11.53
C THR A 45 -41.47 18.09 -10.02
N THR A 46 -41.33 19.31 -9.48
CA THR A 46 -41.61 19.60 -8.07
C THR A 46 -43.05 19.16 -7.76
N PRO A 47 -43.29 18.29 -6.76
CA PRO A 47 -44.64 17.82 -6.43
C PRO A 47 -45.55 18.98 -6.02
N ASP A 48 -46.76 19.03 -6.58
CA ASP A 48 -47.81 19.96 -6.14
C ASP A 48 -48.21 19.63 -4.69
N PRO A 49 -48.09 20.58 -3.74
CA PRO A 49 -48.38 20.36 -2.32
C PRO A 49 -49.85 20.02 -2.01
N ARG A 50 -50.75 20.07 -3.00
CA ARG A 50 -52.16 19.63 -2.85
C ARG A 50 -52.40 18.17 -3.23
N THR A 51 -51.39 17.46 -3.71
CA THR A 51 -51.53 16.04 -4.05
C THR A 51 -51.29 15.20 -2.80
N PRO A 52 -52.29 14.46 -2.29
CA PRO A 52 -52.06 13.54 -1.17
C PRO A 52 -51.03 12.47 -1.61
N PRO A 53 -50.08 12.08 -0.74
CA PRO A 53 -49.09 11.07 -1.08
C PRO A 53 -49.81 9.79 -1.49
N SER A 54 -49.39 9.19 -2.61
CA SER A 54 -49.84 7.84 -2.97
C SER A 54 -49.61 6.91 -1.79
N ALA A 55 -50.63 6.15 -1.41
CA ALA A 55 -50.53 5.15 -0.37
C ALA A 55 -49.35 4.23 -0.68
N VAL A 56 -48.35 4.25 0.21
CA VAL A 56 -47.15 3.43 0.13
C VAL A 56 -47.61 1.99 0.03
N ALA A 57 -47.29 1.32 -1.09
CA ALA A 57 -47.52 -0.10 -1.24
C ALA A 57 -46.85 -0.83 -0.06
N PRO A 58 -47.50 -1.82 0.57
CA PRO A 58 -46.92 -2.53 1.70
C PRO A 58 -45.57 -3.12 1.29
N PRO A 59 -44.56 -3.09 2.18
CA PRO A 59 -43.25 -3.63 1.87
C PRO A 59 -43.40 -5.10 1.44
N PRO A 60 -42.65 -5.56 0.42
CA PRO A 60 -42.65 -6.97 0.08
C PRO A 60 -42.24 -7.78 1.31
N PRO A 61 -42.86 -8.96 1.52
CA PRO A 61 -42.53 -9.79 2.67
C PRO A 61 -41.04 -10.12 2.70
N PRO A 62 -40.42 -10.19 3.89
CA PRO A 62 -38.99 -10.45 4.03
C PRO A 62 -38.66 -11.81 3.40
N ARG A 63 -37.79 -11.79 2.38
CA ARG A 63 -37.18 -13.00 1.82
C ARG A 63 -35.99 -13.38 2.69
N TYR A 64 -36.26 -14.10 3.78
CA TYR A 64 -35.23 -14.90 4.46
C TYR A 64 -35.03 -16.21 3.68
N PRO A 65 -33.83 -16.56 3.20
CA PRO A 65 -33.48 -17.96 3.05
C PRO A 65 -32.98 -18.45 4.40
N LEU A 66 -33.88 -19.04 5.20
CA LEU A 66 -33.51 -20.04 6.18
C LEU A 66 -33.04 -21.27 5.40
N TYR A 67 -31.73 -21.43 5.25
CA TYR A 67 -31.16 -22.72 4.87
C TYR A 67 -31.16 -23.62 6.11
N ALA A 68 -32.28 -24.33 6.30
CA ALA A 68 -32.37 -25.60 7.01
C ALA A 68 -33.83 -26.03 6.96
N ASP A 69 -34.19 -26.80 5.94
CA ASP A 69 -35.06 -27.96 6.08
C ASP A 69 -34.99 -28.75 4.77
N GLU A 70 -34.84 -30.06 4.92
CA GLU A 70 -34.63 -31.05 3.89
C GLU A 70 -35.88 -31.17 3.01
N VAL A 71 -35.70 -31.19 1.69
CA VAL A 71 -36.80 -31.49 0.76
C VAL A 71 -36.87 -32.99 0.51
N GLU A 72 -37.91 -33.64 1.03
CA GLU A 72 -38.43 -34.89 0.48
C GLU A 72 -38.92 -34.61 -0.95
N ALA A 73 -38.30 -35.26 -1.94
CA ALA A 73 -38.70 -35.15 -3.33
C ALA A 73 -39.96 -36.00 -3.59
N TYR A 74 -41.06 -35.36 -4.00
CA TYR A 74 -42.27 -36.03 -4.48
C TYR A 74 -42.32 -36.05 -6.01
N SER A 75 -42.58 -37.23 -6.59
CA SER A 75 -42.87 -37.40 -8.03
C SER A 75 -44.34 -37.82 -8.24
N ALA A 76 -44.83 -37.68 -9.47
CA ALA A 76 -46.26 -37.85 -9.84
C ALA A 76 -46.80 -39.30 -9.75
N GLN A 77 -46.08 -40.23 -9.12
CA GLN A 77 -46.42 -41.66 -9.06
C GLN A 77 -46.46 -42.22 -7.62
N GLY A 78 -46.45 -41.36 -6.60
CA GLY A 78 -46.43 -41.75 -5.18
C GLY A 78 -45.04 -41.65 -4.56
N PRO A 79 -44.92 -41.85 -3.22
CA PRO A 79 -43.68 -41.64 -2.49
C PRO A 79 -42.59 -42.60 -2.94
N LEU A 80 -41.44 -42.06 -3.34
CA LEU A 80 -40.24 -42.83 -3.64
C LEU A 80 -39.65 -43.33 -2.32
N THR A 81 -39.84 -44.62 -2.05
CA THR A 81 -39.03 -45.31 -1.05
C THR A 81 -37.62 -45.44 -1.59
N VAL A 82 -36.72 -44.59 -1.12
CA VAL A 82 -35.28 -44.77 -1.34
C VAL A 82 -34.88 -46.06 -0.60
N PRO A 83 -34.40 -47.12 -1.26
CA PRO A 83 -33.85 -48.26 -0.54
C PRO A 83 -32.66 -47.75 0.28
N ALA A 84 -32.69 -48.03 1.59
CA ALA A 84 -31.60 -47.72 2.50
C ALA A 84 -30.30 -48.27 1.90
N ALA A 85 -29.36 -47.37 1.60
CA ALA A 85 -28.03 -47.77 1.20
C ALA A 85 -27.44 -48.65 2.33
N PRO A 86 -26.78 -49.77 2.00
CA PRO A 86 -26.10 -50.57 3.00
C PRO A 86 -25.10 -49.67 3.75
N LEU A 87 -25.17 -49.73 5.09
CA LEU A 87 -24.21 -49.06 5.96
C LEU A 87 -22.80 -49.45 5.53
N PRO A 88 -21.86 -48.49 5.40
CA PRO A 88 -20.47 -48.84 5.17
C PRO A 88 -19.99 -49.70 6.34
N GLU A 89 -19.38 -50.84 6.03
CA GLU A 89 -18.64 -51.65 6.99
C GLU A 89 -17.67 -50.77 7.79
N PRO A 90 -17.46 -51.03 9.09
CA PRO A 90 -16.46 -50.31 9.86
C PRO A 90 -15.11 -50.50 9.18
N ALA A 91 -14.54 -49.40 8.67
CA ALA A 91 -13.20 -49.41 8.15
C ALA A 91 -12.26 -49.89 9.27
N GLU A 92 -11.61 -51.03 9.02
CA GLU A 92 -10.57 -51.59 9.84
C GLU A 92 -9.56 -50.49 10.17
N ALA A 93 -9.33 -50.26 11.46
CA ALA A 93 -8.46 -49.20 11.94
C ALA A 93 -7.07 -49.37 11.31
N ALA A 94 -6.64 -48.38 10.54
CA ALA A 94 -5.29 -48.32 10.05
C ALA A 94 -4.31 -48.48 11.24
N PRO A 95 -3.24 -49.29 11.11
CA PRO A 95 -2.25 -49.40 12.16
C PRO A 95 -1.71 -48.01 12.47
N GLY A 96 -1.75 -47.64 13.75
CA GLY A 96 -1.22 -46.37 14.23
C GLY A 96 0.23 -46.18 13.77
N PRO A 97 0.68 -44.93 13.59
CA PRO A 97 2.04 -44.66 13.19
C PRO A 97 3.00 -45.34 14.17
N ALA A 98 3.91 -46.16 13.63
CA ALA A 98 4.96 -46.80 14.39
C ALA A 98 5.76 -45.73 15.16
N PRO A 99 6.09 -45.97 16.45
CA PRO A 99 7.14 -45.20 17.08
C PRO A 99 8.48 -45.57 16.42
N ASP A 100 9.38 -44.60 16.34
CA ASP A 100 10.80 -44.78 16.02
C ASP A 100 11.15 -44.94 14.52
N ALA A 101 10.88 -43.90 13.74
CA ALA A 101 11.77 -43.52 12.64
C ALA A 101 12.60 -42.30 13.09
N PRO A 102 13.95 -42.37 13.09
CA PRO A 102 14.76 -41.21 13.39
C PRO A 102 14.52 -40.15 12.31
N LEU A 103 13.96 -39.02 12.72
CA LEU A 103 13.86 -37.83 11.88
C LEU A 103 15.28 -37.45 11.43
N LEU A 104 15.54 -37.60 10.12
CA LEU A 104 16.72 -37.01 9.50
C LEU A 104 16.71 -35.52 9.83
N GLY A 105 17.84 -35.07 10.40
CA GLY A 105 18.01 -33.81 11.09
C GLY A 105 17.42 -32.62 10.33
N TYR A 106 16.41 -32.00 10.93
CA TYR A 106 16.35 -30.56 10.87
C TYR A 106 17.54 -30.08 11.68
N GLU A 107 18.57 -29.55 11.01
CA GLU A 107 19.57 -28.75 11.70
C GLU A 107 18.81 -27.58 12.33
N SER A 108 18.61 -27.66 13.63
CA SER A 108 18.32 -26.52 14.47
C SER A 108 19.48 -25.55 14.27
N TYR A 109 19.27 -24.52 13.44
CA TYR A 109 20.12 -23.34 13.44
C TYR A 109 19.90 -22.67 14.80
N GLU A 110 20.71 -23.09 15.77
CA GLU A 110 20.98 -22.31 16.96
C GLU A 110 21.39 -20.92 16.45
N TYR A 111 20.49 -19.96 16.64
CA TYR A 111 20.87 -18.56 16.54
C TYR A 111 21.92 -18.37 17.63
N HIS A 112 23.20 -18.40 17.24
CA HIS A 112 24.22 -17.75 18.03
C HIS A 112 23.76 -16.30 18.11
N GLU A 113 23.17 -15.93 19.24
CA GLU A 113 23.23 -14.56 19.72
C GLU A 113 24.72 -14.27 19.83
N GLU A 114 25.31 -13.76 18.74
CA GLU A 114 26.57 -13.07 18.78
C GLU A 114 26.36 -11.92 19.76
N ARG A 115 26.69 -12.19 21.02
CA ARG A 115 27.00 -11.18 22.01
C ARG A 115 28.15 -10.40 21.42
N ARG A 116 27.83 -9.37 20.63
CA ARG A 116 28.79 -8.42 20.09
C ARG A 116 29.56 -7.90 21.29
N SER A 117 30.78 -8.40 21.43
CA SER A 117 31.65 -8.10 22.55
C SER A 117 31.78 -6.59 22.65
N PRO A 118 31.50 -5.97 23.81
CA PRO A 118 31.67 -4.53 23.98
C PRO A 118 33.12 -4.08 23.69
N VAL A 119 34.06 -5.02 23.72
CA VAL A 119 35.47 -4.82 23.32
C VAL A 119 35.59 -4.43 21.85
N LEU A 120 34.77 -4.99 20.94
CA LEU A 120 34.81 -4.64 19.52
C LEU A 120 34.40 -3.18 19.29
N TRP A 121 33.38 -2.70 20.01
CA TRP A 121 32.96 -1.29 19.96
C TRP A 121 33.99 -0.34 20.57
N ILE A 122 34.66 -0.75 21.64
CA ILE A 122 35.76 0.03 22.23
C ILE A 122 36.94 0.13 21.25
N LEU A 123 37.28 -0.95 20.53
CA LEU A 123 38.34 -0.93 19.53
C LEU A 123 37.99 -0.05 18.31
N ILE A 124 36.73 -0.09 17.84
CA ILE A 124 36.26 0.78 16.75
C ILE A 124 36.29 2.25 17.19
N ALA A 125 35.84 2.56 18.42
CA ALA A 125 35.89 3.92 18.96
C ALA A 125 37.34 4.43 19.12
N ALA A 126 38.26 3.58 19.57
CA ALA A 126 39.68 3.91 19.68
C ALA A 126 40.32 4.16 18.29
N LEU A 127 39.94 3.39 17.27
CA LEU A 127 40.41 3.57 15.89
C LEU A 127 39.91 4.90 15.31
N VAL A 128 38.63 5.24 15.51
CA VAL A 128 38.07 6.51 15.06
C VAL A 128 38.76 7.70 15.75
N LEU A 129 39.02 7.60 17.06
CA LEU A 129 39.76 8.63 17.79
C LEU A 129 41.20 8.77 17.28
N ALA A 130 41.88 7.68 16.94
CA ALA A 130 43.22 7.73 16.36
C ALA A 130 43.25 8.38 14.98
N VAL A 131 42.24 8.12 14.13
CA VAL A 131 42.10 8.76 12.80
C VAL A 131 41.79 10.25 12.94
N VAL A 132 40.92 10.65 13.87
CA VAL A 132 40.62 12.07 14.12
C VAL A 132 41.85 12.79 14.69
N ALA A 133 42.58 12.18 15.62
CA ALA A 133 43.81 12.74 16.15
C ALA A 133 44.92 12.84 15.08
N GLY A 134 45.06 11.82 14.22
CA GLY A 134 46.01 11.83 13.11
C GLY A 134 45.66 12.83 12.01
N GLY A 135 44.37 12.97 11.67
CA GLY A 135 43.87 13.95 10.71
C GLY A 135 44.04 15.39 11.18
N TRP A 136 43.83 15.64 12.49
CA TRP A 136 44.08 16.97 13.07
C TRP A 136 45.58 17.32 13.10
N TRP A 137 46.44 16.35 13.38
CA TRP A 137 47.90 16.54 13.34
C TRP A 137 48.41 16.88 11.93
N PHE A 138 47.79 16.34 10.88
CA PHE A 138 48.17 16.61 9.49
C PHE A 138 47.65 17.97 8.98
N LEU A 139 46.54 18.47 9.52
CA LEU A 139 45.94 19.76 9.11
C LEU A 139 46.53 20.98 9.82
N VAL A 140 47.30 20.81 10.90
CA VAL A 140 47.88 21.91 11.69
C VAL A 140 49.39 22.10 11.44
N ARG A 141 50.03 21.24 10.63
CA ARG A 141 51.46 21.37 10.32
C ARG A 141 51.72 22.17 9.03
N GLU A 142 51.88 23.47 9.24
CA GLU A 142 52.74 24.45 8.55
C GLU A 142 52.67 24.62 7.02
N ASP A 143 52.34 25.86 6.64
CA ASP A 143 53.05 26.74 5.70
C ASP A 143 54.19 26.14 4.85
N GLY A 144 54.09 26.35 3.54
CA GLY A 144 55.27 26.63 2.73
C GLY A 144 55.39 25.91 1.39
N ALA A 145 55.47 26.73 0.33
CA ALA A 145 56.26 26.52 -0.89
C ALA A 145 55.66 25.68 -2.05
N SER A 146 55.07 26.43 -2.99
CA SER A 146 55.44 26.51 -4.42
C SER A 146 55.68 25.25 -5.26
N GLY A 147 54.88 25.14 -6.33
CA GLY A 147 55.37 24.93 -7.69
C GLY A 147 55.36 23.50 -8.23
N GLY A 148 54.65 23.28 -9.34
CA GLY A 148 54.85 22.10 -10.17
C GLY A 148 53.67 21.78 -11.10
N ASP A 149 53.73 22.30 -12.33
CA ASP A 149 53.01 21.77 -13.49
C ASP A 149 53.25 20.26 -13.64
N SER A 150 52.20 19.50 -13.93
CA SER A 150 52.27 18.28 -14.76
C SER A 150 50.88 17.84 -15.19
N ALA A 151 50.61 18.03 -16.48
CA ALA A 151 49.56 17.35 -17.22
C ALA A 151 49.77 15.83 -17.19
N ARG A 152 48.72 15.06 -16.85
CA ARG A 152 48.53 13.65 -17.25
C ARG A 152 47.04 13.32 -17.45
N ASP A 153 46.82 12.56 -18.51
CA ASP A 153 45.60 12.08 -19.16
C ASP A 153 44.32 11.81 -18.33
N PRO A 154 43.13 11.97 -18.97
CA PRO A 154 41.87 11.50 -18.43
C PRO A 154 41.75 9.98 -18.65
N SER A 155 42.32 9.19 -17.75
CA SER A 155 41.99 7.76 -17.69
C SER A 155 40.57 7.59 -17.15
N GLY A 156 39.66 7.32 -18.07
CA GLY A 156 38.37 6.64 -17.92
C GLY A 156 37.95 6.27 -16.51
N SER A 157 37.34 7.23 -15.81
CA SER A 157 36.21 6.87 -14.96
C SER A 157 35.09 6.48 -15.91
N SER A 158 35.02 5.19 -16.22
CA SER A 158 33.75 4.52 -16.48
C SER A 158 32.92 4.66 -15.20
N ALA A 159 32.41 5.86 -14.95
CA ALA A 159 31.20 6.02 -14.19
C ALA A 159 30.17 5.23 -14.99
N SER A 160 29.88 4.02 -14.53
CA SER A 160 28.65 3.34 -14.89
C SER A 160 27.58 4.40 -14.77
N ALA A 161 27.05 4.85 -15.91
CA ALA A 161 25.89 5.69 -15.93
C ALA A 161 24.79 4.86 -15.27
N GLU A 162 24.59 5.04 -13.97
CA GLU A 162 23.34 4.68 -13.32
C GLU A 162 22.27 5.30 -14.20
N ALA A 163 21.52 4.46 -14.91
CA ALA A 163 20.39 4.91 -15.68
C ALA A 163 19.50 5.66 -14.68
N GLN A 164 19.46 6.99 -14.79
CA GLN A 164 18.68 7.84 -13.89
C GLN A 164 17.21 7.59 -14.19
N GLY A 165 16.65 6.59 -13.50
CA GLY A 165 15.24 6.27 -13.59
C GLY A 165 14.39 7.37 -12.95
N THR A 166 13.16 7.51 -13.41
CA THR A 166 12.16 8.42 -12.84
C THR A 166 11.17 7.63 -12.01
N ASP A 167 10.87 8.07 -10.79
CA ASP A 167 9.77 7.48 -10.01
C ASP A 167 8.42 7.86 -10.64
N VAL A 168 7.66 6.84 -11.03
CA VAL A 168 6.34 6.98 -11.66
C VAL A 168 5.19 6.57 -10.73
N ALA A 169 5.46 6.26 -9.46
CA ALA A 169 4.44 5.82 -8.51
C ALA A 169 3.28 6.82 -8.37
N GLY A 170 3.56 8.13 -8.29
CA GLY A 170 2.54 9.18 -8.19
C GLY A 170 1.62 9.34 -9.41
N ARG A 171 1.85 8.58 -10.49
CA ARG A 171 0.95 8.51 -11.66
C ARG A 171 0.04 7.29 -11.63
N ALA A 172 0.26 6.35 -10.71
CA ALA A 172 -0.53 5.14 -10.61
C ALA A 172 -1.83 5.39 -9.84
N ASP A 173 -2.81 4.53 -10.06
CA ASP A 173 -3.92 4.32 -9.13
C ASP A 173 -3.53 3.24 -8.11
N ALA A 174 -3.96 3.38 -6.86
CA ALA A 174 -3.74 2.40 -5.80
C ALA A 174 -5.05 1.83 -5.27
N GLU A 175 -5.09 0.51 -5.12
CA GLU A 175 -6.20 -0.23 -4.52
C GLU A 175 -5.70 -1.10 -3.37
N ALA A 176 -6.42 -1.04 -2.25
CA ALA A 176 -6.21 -1.91 -1.10
C ALA A 176 -7.53 -2.62 -0.76
N PRO A 177 -7.52 -3.91 -0.38
CA PRO A 177 -8.73 -4.66 -0.08
C PRO A 177 -9.41 -4.19 1.22
N VAL A 178 -8.64 -3.58 2.12
CA VAL A 178 -9.12 -3.04 3.39
C VAL A 178 -8.37 -1.74 3.66
N THR A 179 -9.11 -0.73 4.11
CA THR A 179 -8.58 0.55 4.57
C THR A 179 -9.19 0.87 5.93
N ALA A 180 -8.39 1.41 6.84
CA ALA A 180 -8.86 1.89 8.13
C ALA A 180 -9.80 3.09 7.95
N PRO A 181 -10.87 3.21 8.76
CA PRO A 181 -11.73 4.38 8.68
C PRO A 181 -10.94 5.67 8.97
N PRO A 182 -11.37 6.82 8.41
CA PRO A 182 -10.80 8.12 8.77
C PRO A 182 -10.83 8.36 10.29
N ASN A 183 -9.87 9.13 10.79
CA ASN A 183 -9.80 9.51 12.20
C ASN A 183 -9.31 10.95 12.35
N GLN A 184 -9.27 11.45 13.58
CA GLN A 184 -8.66 12.73 13.91
C GLN A 184 -7.17 12.57 14.23
N ASP A 185 -6.36 13.56 13.85
CA ASP A 185 -5.00 13.69 14.37
C ASP A 185 -4.99 14.35 15.76
N VAL A 186 -3.78 14.65 16.25
CA VAL A 186 -3.59 15.23 17.60
C VAL A 186 -4.15 16.65 17.74
N ASP A 187 -4.40 17.33 16.62
CA ASP A 187 -4.95 18.68 16.55
C ASP A 187 -6.47 18.65 16.26
N GLY A 188 -7.06 17.46 16.15
CA GLY A 188 -8.48 17.26 15.86
C GLY A 188 -8.84 17.33 14.38
N HIS A 189 -7.87 17.47 13.48
CA HIS A 189 -8.12 17.50 12.05
C HIS A 189 -8.41 16.10 11.51
N GLN A 190 -9.35 16.00 10.56
CA GLN A 190 -9.63 14.72 9.91
C GLN A 190 -8.44 14.27 9.04
N VAL A 191 -8.11 12.99 9.15
CA VAL A 191 -7.08 12.28 8.41
C VAL A 191 -7.71 11.05 7.78
N SER A 192 -7.52 10.89 6.46
CA SER A 192 -7.86 9.65 5.76
C SER A 192 -6.63 8.75 5.62
N TYR A 193 -6.87 7.47 5.34
CA TYR A 193 -5.84 6.45 5.20
C TYR A 193 -5.95 5.70 3.87
N ASP A 194 -6.46 6.40 2.85
CA ASP A 194 -6.73 5.82 1.55
C ASP A 194 -5.45 5.31 0.87
N ALA A 195 -5.61 4.35 -0.03
CA ALA A 195 -4.49 3.73 -0.73
C ALA A 195 -3.66 4.75 -1.54
N SER A 196 -4.31 5.83 -2.01
CA SER A 196 -3.66 6.94 -2.71
C SER A 196 -2.59 7.65 -1.88
N ASN A 197 -2.67 7.59 -0.55
CA ASN A 197 -1.65 8.18 0.32
C ASN A 197 -0.28 7.53 0.15
N MET A 198 -0.19 6.30 -0.39
CA MET A 198 1.10 5.68 -0.70
C MET A 198 1.80 6.31 -1.91
N LEU A 199 1.11 7.17 -2.66
CA LEU A 199 1.55 7.69 -3.96
C LEU A 199 1.64 9.22 -3.98
N ASP A 200 1.40 9.88 -2.84
CA ASP A 200 1.28 11.34 -2.77
C ASP A 200 2.62 12.06 -2.56
N GLY A 201 3.70 11.32 -2.27
CA GLY A 201 5.04 11.87 -2.04
C GLY A 201 5.16 12.61 -0.71
N VAL A 202 4.26 12.36 0.25
CA VAL A 202 4.23 12.96 1.57
C VAL A 202 4.40 11.87 2.63
N PRO A 203 5.63 11.57 3.09
CA PRO A 203 5.88 10.48 4.05
C PRO A 203 5.13 10.58 5.39
N ALA A 204 4.57 11.76 5.71
CA ALA A 204 3.75 11.99 6.88
C ALA A 204 2.27 11.60 6.69
N THR A 205 1.85 11.16 5.50
CA THR A 205 0.59 10.44 5.24
C THR A 205 0.88 8.94 5.16
N ALA A 206 -0.17 8.13 5.10
CA ALA A 206 -0.05 6.69 4.87
C ALA A 206 -1.38 6.09 4.44
N TRP A 207 -1.29 5.00 3.68
CA TRP A 207 -2.33 3.98 3.72
C TRP A 207 -2.24 3.21 5.03
N ARG A 208 -3.39 2.87 5.62
CA ARG A 208 -3.47 2.01 6.82
C ARG A 208 -4.59 1.00 6.71
N MET A 209 -4.37 -0.17 7.30
CA MET A 209 -5.42 -1.15 7.57
C MET A 209 -5.41 -1.60 9.04
N PRO A 210 -6.56 -1.96 9.63
CA PRO A 210 -6.60 -2.54 10.98
C PRO A 210 -5.85 -3.87 11.06
N GLY A 211 -5.16 -4.10 12.16
CA GLY A 211 -4.54 -5.38 12.49
C GLY A 211 -3.28 -5.70 11.68
N ASP A 212 -2.93 -6.99 11.73
CA ASP A 212 -1.84 -7.59 10.96
C ASP A 212 -2.22 -7.72 9.48
N GLY A 213 -1.51 -6.99 8.61
CA GLY A 213 -1.72 -7.01 7.17
C GLY A 213 -1.05 -8.19 6.45
N THR A 214 -0.45 -9.14 7.14
CA THR A 214 0.21 -10.30 6.51
C THR A 214 -0.76 -11.06 5.60
N GLY A 215 -0.34 -11.29 4.36
CA GLY A 215 -1.16 -11.94 3.33
C GLY A 215 -1.93 -10.96 2.44
N THR A 216 -2.14 -9.72 2.88
CA THR A 216 -2.81 -8.66 2.11
C THR A 216 -2.06 -8.37 0.81
N VAL A 217 -2.82 -8.12 -0.26
CA VAL A 217 -2.28 -7.74 -1.57
C VAL A 217 -2.82 -6.37 -1.94
N LEU A 218 -1.93 -5.41 -2.16
CA LEU A 218 -2.25 -4.10 -2.72
C LEU A 218 -1.97 -4.13 -4.22
N THR A 219 -2.75 -3.37 -4.99
CA THR A 219 -2.62 -3.28 -6.45
C THR A 219 -2.33 -1.85 -6.85
N PHE A 220 -1.32 -1.67 -7.68
CA PHE A 220 -0.97 -0.40 -8.30
C PHE A 220 -1.14 -0.51 -9.80
N THR A 221 -1.86 0.42 -10.42
CA THR A 221 -2.13 0.42 -11.86
C THR A 221 -1.56 1.68 -12.49
N LEU A 222 -0.55 1.51 -13.33
CA LEU A 222 0.05 2.59 -14.10
C LEU A 222 -0.87 2.99 -15.27
N PRO A 223 -0.82 4.27 -15.72
CA PRO A 223 -1.65 4.74 -16.83
C PRO A 223 -1.41 3.95 -18.12
N GLU A 224 -0.16 3.55 -18.33
CA GLU A 224 0.28 2.76 -19.48
C GLU A 224 1.36 1.73 -19.08
N PRO A 225 1.55 0.65 -19.87
CA PRO A 225 2.61 -0.31 -19.62
C PRO A 225 4.00 0.37 -19.63
N THR A 226 4.67 0.37 -18.49
CA THR A 226 5.93 1.09 -18.23
C THR A 226 7.07 0.11 -17.96
N ARG A 227 8.30 0.43 -18.39
CA ARG A 227 9.50 -0.36 -18.07
C ARG A 227 10.04 0.06 -16.70
N LEU A 228 9.81 -0.76 -15.69
CA LEU A 228 10.29 -0.55 -14.32
C LEU A 228 11.65 -1.18 -14.13
N THR A 229 12.54 -0.51 -13.38
CA THR A 229 13.87 -0.99 -13.00
C THR A 229 14.05 -1.11 -11.50
N GLN A 230 13.27 -0.39 -10.70
CA GLN A 230 13.31 -0.51 -9.24
C GLN A 230 11.90 -0.43 -8.67
N VAL A 231 11.72 -1.07 -7.52
CA VAL A 231 10.52 -0.97 -6.68
C VAL A 231 10.94 -0.64 -5.26
N GLY A 232 10.09 -0.02 -4.47
CA GLY A 232 10.39 0.26 -3.07
C GLY A 232 9.21 0.78 -2.28
N LEU A 233 9.40 0.90 -0.97
CA LEU A 233 8.40 1.48 -0.07
C LEU A 233 8.99 2.07 1.21
N VAL A 234 8.22 2.94 1.87
CA VAL A 234 8.41 3.30 3.28
C VAL A 234 7.52 2.39 4.13
N ASN A 235 8.14 1.56 4.96
CA ASN A 235 7.52 0.38 5.54
C ASN A 235 6.80 0.60 6.88
N GLY A 236 6.08 1.71 7.00
CA GLY A 236 5.31 2.06 8.19
C GLY A 236 4.71 3.45 8.04
N TYR A 237 4.07 3.95 9.10
CA TYR A 237 3.54 5.30 9.12
C TYR A 237 4.64 6.28 9.54
N ALA A 238 5.36 6.88 8.59
CA ALA A 238 6.54 7.71 8.83
C ALA A 238 6.22 9.12 9.38
N LYS A 239 5.19 9.23 10.21
CA LYS A 239 4.76 10.47 10.88
C LYS A 239 5.27 10.53 12.32
N THR A 240 5.59 11.73 12.77
CA THR A 240 5.65 12.11 14.19
C THR A 240 4.70 13.28 14.39
N SER A 241 3.97 13.33 15.50
CA SER A 241 3.12 14.48 15.84
C SER A 241 3.27 14.86 17.30
N THR A 242 2.99 16.12 17.64
CA THR A 242 3.04 16.62 19.01
C THR A 242 1.73 17.31 19.32
N ASP A 243 1.08 16.95 20.43
CA ASP A 243 -0.18 17.59 20.85
C ASP A 243 0.07 18.96 21.52
N ASP A 244 -1.01 19.72 21.76
CA ASP A 244 -0.98 21.03 22.44
C ASP A 244 -0.35 21.01 23.85
N LYS A 245 -0.20 19.82 24.45
CA LYS A 245 0.43 19.62 25.76
C LYS A 245 1.91 19.28 25.64
N GLY A 246 2.47 19.31 24.42
CA GLY A 246 3.87 19.00 24.14
C GLY A 246 4.19 17.51 24.13
N ARG A 247 3.20 16.62 24.10
CA ARG A 247 3.43 15.17 24.06
C ARG A 247 3.61 14.72 22.62
N THR A 248 4.76 14.11 22.35
CA THR A 248 5.11 13.58 21.02
C THR A 248 4.65 12.13 20.85
N TYR A 249 4.07 11.83 19.69
CA TYR A 249 3.63 10.52 19.24
C TYR A 249 4.47 10.10 18.05
N ASP A 250 5.18 9.00 18.20
CA ASP A 250 5.90 8.33 17.12
C ASP A 250 4.95 7.32 16.44
N TRP A 251 4.32 7.72 15.34
CA TRP A 251 3.37 6.85 14.64
C TRP A 251 4.07 5.67 13.98
N TYR A 252 5.35 5.81 13.62
CA TYR A 252 6.10 4.72 13.01
C TYR A 252 6.32 3.57 14.00
N ARG A 253 6.74 3.90 15.23
CA ARG A 253 6.92 2.89 16.29
C ARG A 253 5.61 2.41 16.90
N GLY A 254 4.59 3.27 16.93
CA GLY A 254 3.26 2.91 17.45
C GLY A 254 2.54 1.90 16.57
N ASN A 255 2.60 2.07 15.24
CA ASN A 255 1.97 1.18 14.28
C ASN A 255 2.82 -0.08 14.00
N ARG A 256 2.23 -1.02 13.28
CA ARG A 256 2.96 -2.16 12.71
C ARG A 256 3.77 -1.70 11.50
N ARG A 257 4.97 -2.25 11.36
CA ARG A 257 5.85 -2.08 10.19
C ARG A 257 5.78 -3.31 9.29
N VAL A 258 5.83 -3.08 7.98
CA VAL A 258 5.99 -4.17 7.01
C VAL A 258 7.45 -4.59 6.98
N LEU A 259 7.75 -5.87 7.20
CA LEU A 259 9.12 -6.38 7.31
C LEU A 259 9.55 -7.17 6.08
N ALA A 260 8.60 -7.67 5.29
CA ALA A 260 8.86 -8.36 4.05
C ALA A 260 7.67 -8.25 3.10
N VAL A 261 7.97 -8.14 1.81
CA VAL A 261 6.97 -8.11 0.75
C VAL A 261 7.37 -8.96 -0.44
N VAL A 262 6.40 -9.30 -1.27
CA VAL A 262 6.63 -9.83 -2.62
C VAL A 262 5.92 -8.93 -3.62
N TRP A 263 6.69 -8.39 -4.55
CA TRP A 263 6.20 -7.69 -5.73
C TRP A 263 5.88 -8.72 -6.82
N SER A 264 4.81 -8.53 -7.57
CA SER A 264 4.43 -9.37 -8.71
C SER A 264 3.95 -8.49 -9.87
N PHE A 265 4.37 -8.83 -11.09
CA PHE A 265 4.14 -8.05 -12.30
C PHE A 265 3.28 -8.82 -13.31
N ASP A 266 2.83 -8.14 -14.37
CA ASP A 266 1.94 -8.70 -15.40
C ASP A 266 2.53 -9.89 -16.16
N ASP A 267 3.85 -9.91 -16.35
CA ASP A 267 4.58 -10.98 -17.03
C ASP A 267 4.79 -12.24 -16.15
N GLY A 268 4.29 -12.20 -14.91
CA GLY A 268 4.48 -13.25 -13.91
C GLY A 268 5.79 -13.16 -13.14
N THR A 269 6.65 -12.17 -13.41
CA THR A 269 7.86 -11.90 -12.63
C THR A 269 7.48 -11.60 -11.18
N ARG A 270 8.27 -12.11 -10.23
CA ARG A 270 8.06 -11.88 -8.79
C ARG A 270 9.39 -11.66 -8.10
N VAL A 271 9.48 -10.60 -7.31
CA VAL A 271 10.68 -10.30 -6.51
C VAL A 271 10.30 -10.15 -5.04
N ARG A 272 11.10 -10.78 -4.16
CA ARG A 272 10.93 -10.64 -2.71
C ARG A 272 11.83 -9.52 -2.22
N GLN A 273 11.30 -8.65 -1.37
CA GLN A 273 12.06 -7.60 -0.71
C GLN A 273 11.97 -7.80 0.80
N GLN A 274 13.13 -7.92 1.45
CA GLN A 274 13.25 -7.84 2.91
C GLN A 274 13.47 -6.38 3.29
N LEU A 275 12.78 -5.94 4.34
CA LEU A 275 12.80 -4.56 4.79
C LEU A 275 13.41 -4.47 6.17
N THR A 276 14.19 -3.42 6.38
CA THR A 276 14.64 -2.99 7.70
C THR A 276 13.66 -1.98 8.28
N GLU A 277 13.71 -1.73 9.59
CA GLU A 277 12.93 -0.65 10.16
C GLU A 277 13.59 0.70 9.84
N GLY A 278 12.92 1.51 9.03
CA GLY A 278 13.36 2.84 8.61
C GLY A 278 12.18 3.67 8.10
N ARG A 279 12.36 4.99 8.10
CA ARG A 279 11.35 5.94 7.59
C ARG A 279 11.63 6.42 6.16
N ASP A 280 12.73 5.98 5.59
CA ASP A 280 13.12 6.30 4.22
C ASP A 280 12.64 5.23 3.24
N VAL A 281 12.49 5.59 1.97
CA VAL A 281 12.13 4.65 0.91
C VAL A 281 13.24 3.61 0.78
N GLN A 282 12.87 2.35 1.00
CA GLN A 282 13.76 1.20 0.80
C GLN A 282 13.53 0.65 -0.60
N ARG A 283 14.52 0.83 -1.48
CA ARG A 283 14.47 0.38 -2.89
C ARG A 283 15.09 -1.00 -3.06
N LEU A 284 14.62 -1.70 -4.08
CA LEU A 284 15.14 -2.95 -4.60
C LEU A 284 15.29 -2.81 -6.11
N ASP A 285 16.49 -3.06 -6.62
CA ASP A 285 16.74 -3.19 -8.05
C ASP A 285 16.11 -4.47 -8.60
N LEU A 286 15.47 -4.36 -9.75
CA LEU A 286 15.03 -5.52 -10.52
C LEU A 286 16.21 -6.04 -11.34
N ASP A 287 16.41 -7.36 -11.33
CA ASP A 287 17.51 -8.01 -12.07
C ASP A 287 17.49 -7.63 -13.56
N GLN A 288 16.30 -7.41 -14.12
CA GLN A 288 16.08 -6.89 -15.47
C GLN A 288 14.88 -5.93 -15.48
N PRO A 289 14.84 -4.95 -16.40
CA PRO A 289 13.68 -4.09 -16.53
C PRO A 289 12.40 -4.87 -16.87
N VAL A 290 11.35 -4.72 -16.07
CA VAL A 290 10.06 -5.39 -16.24
C VAL A 290 9.06 -4.42 -16.86
N ARG A 291 8.38 -4.82 -17.95
CA ARG A 291 7.29 -4.01 -18.52
C ARG A 291 5.99 -4.36 -17.81
N ALA A 292 5.45 -3.44 -17.02
CA ALA A 292 4.23 -3.65 -16.25
C ALA A 292 3.25 -2.48 -16.40
N LYS A 293 1.97 -2.80 -16.49
CA LYS A 293 0.86 -1.89 -16.23
C LYS A 293 0.33 -2.09 -14.81
N THR A 294 0.25 -3.33 -14.34
CA THR A 294 -0.18 -3.64 -12.98
C THR A 294 0.98 -4.20 -12.16
N VAL A 295 1.14 -3.65 -10.95
CA VAL A 295 2.11 -4.10 -9.94
C VAL A 295 1.32 -4.51 -8.71
N LYS A 296 1.53 -5.73 -8.23
CA LYS A 296 0.91 -6.24 -7.00
C LYS A 296 1.93 -6.35 -5.89
N LEU A 297 1.61 -5.79 -4.73
CA LEU A 297 2.43 -5.84 -3.52
C LEU A 297 1.76 -6.74 -2.49
N LYS A 298 2.31 -7.94 -2.27
CA LYS A 298 1.88 -8.82 -1.19
C LYS A 298 2.68 -8.55 0.07
N LEU A 299 2.01 -8.29 1.19
CA LEU A 299 2.63 -8.21 2.50
C LEU A 299 2.92 -9.62 3.00
N VAL A 300 4.18 -9.95 3.26
CA VAL A 300 4.62 -11.31 3.64
C VAL A 300 4.90 -11.41 5.13
N LYS A 301 5.43 -10.35 5.73
CA LYS A 301 5.69 -10.29 7.17
C LYS A 301 5.41 -8.89 7.65
N VAL A 302 4.68 -8.78 8.75
CA VAL A 302 4.37 -7.54 9.45
C VAL A 302 4.77 -7.70 10.91
N SER A 303 5.21 -6.62 11.55
CA SER A 303 5.60 -6.63 12.95
C SER A 303 4.40 -6.74 13.90
N ALA A 304 4.68 -7.01 15.18
CA ALA A 304 3.77 -6.64 16.25
C ALA A 304 3.59 -5.10 16.30
N PRO A 305 2.44 -4.59 16.81
CA PRO A 305 2.28 -3.17 17.03
C PRO A 305 3.22 -2.67 18.14
N GLY A 306 3.37 -1.35 18.26
CA GLY A 306 4.02 -0.76 19.41
C GLY A 306 3.34 -1.14 20.72
N GLN A 307 4.09 -1.12 21.83
CA GLN A 307 3.57 -1.46 23.16
C GLN A 307 3.01 -0.22 23.88
N GLY A 308 2.19 -0.46 24.91
CA GLY A 308 1.63 0.58 25.78
C GLY A 308 0.57 1.47 25.11
N ASP A 309 0.28 2.60 25.74
CA ASP A 309 -0.84 3.49 25.38
C ASP A 309 -0.70 4.14 23.98
N THR A 310 0.51 4.16 23.45
CA THR A 310 0.82 4.67 22.10
C THR A 310 0.81 3.57 21.04
N GLY A 311 0.65 2.31 21.44
CA GLY A 311 0.50 1.17 20.53
C GLY A 311 -0.74 1.35 19.64
N ARG A 312 -0.57 1.10 18.34
CA ARG A 312 -1.64 1.18 17.35
C ARG A 312 -1.62 -0.12 16.56
N ASP A 313 -2.71 -0.88 16.67
CA ASP A 313 -2.85 -2.14 15.96
C ASP A 313 -3.29 -1.92 14.50
N PHE A 314 -2.41 -1.31 13.71
CA PHE A 314 -2.63 -1.04 12.29
C PHE A 314 -1.34 -1.27 11.51
N THR A 315 -1.47 -1.89 10.35
CA THR A 315 -0.41 -1.97 9.34
C THR A 315 -0.45 -0.72 8.48
N ALA A 316 0.72 -0.16 8.17
CA ALA A 316 0.83 1.09 7.43
C ALA A 316 1.93 1.04 6.37
N ILE A 317 1.71 1.77 5.28
CA ILE A 317 2.72 2.07 4.26
C ILE A 317 2.57 3.56 3.94
N SER A 318 3.64 4.32 4.16
CA SER A 318 3.63 5.75 3.87
C SER A 318 3.84 6.04 2.39
N GLU A 319 4.77 5.35 1.74
CA GLU A 319 5.11 5.61 0.33
C GLU A 319 5.41 4.32 -0.42
N VAL A 320 5.14 4.33 -1.71
CA VAL A 320 5.58 3.34 -2.69
C VAL A 320 6.35 4.04 -3.79
N SER A 321 7.43 3.42 -4.24
CA SER A 321 8.30 3.90 -5.30
C SER A 321 8.32 2.90 -6.45
N LEU A 322 8.10 3.38 -7.66
CA LEU A 322 8.12 2.58 -8.90
C LEU A 322 9.02 3.32 -9.89
N VAL A 323 10.30 2.95 -9.96
CA VAL A 323 11.28 3.66 -10.80
C VAL A 323 11.27 3.08 -12.21
N ALA A 324 11.10 3.94 -13.19
CA ALA A 324 11.03 3.60 -14.61
C ALA A 324 12.21 4.18 -15.40
N VAL A 325 12.57 3.50 -16.49
CA VAL A 325 13.48 4.02 -17.52
C VAL A 325 12.70 4.33 -18.79
N SER A 326 13.10 5.42 -19.45
CA SER A 326 12.56 5.85 -20.75
C SER A 326 12.91 4.89 -21.88
#